data_AF-A0A8T7BD33-F1
#
_entry.id   AF-A0A8T7BD33-F1
#
_cell.length_a   1.000
_cell.length_b   1.000
_cell.length_c   1.000
_cell.angle_alpha   90.00
_cell.angle_beta   90.00
_cell.angle_gamma   90.00
#
_symmetry.space_group_name_H-M   'P 1'
#
loop_
_entity.id
_entity.type
_entity.pdbx_description
1 polymer ?
#
loop_
_entity_poly.entity_id
_entity_poly.type
_entity_poly.pdbx_seq_one_letter_code
_entity_poly.pdbx_strand_id
1 'polypeptide(L)'
;MNDIPASPGDIIERIMQTAKAALPESVSNDVKDNIRAAIQEVINDLDVVTRDELDVQKEVLQKTRAKVDEMEAIIADLEQKLEQKLERKSKL
;
A
#
# COMPACT_ATOMS: atom_id res chain seq x y z
N MET A 1 15.10 7.67 1.07
CA MET A 1 14.16 7.73 2.21
C MET A 1 12.79 7.85 1.57
N ASN A 2 12.02 6.76 1.47
CA ASN A 2 10.69 6.85 0.86
C ASN A 2 9.80 7.62 1.84
N ASP A 3 9.36 8.82 1.46
CA ASP A 3 8.35 9.57 2.20
C ASP A 3 7.08 8.73 2.24
N ILE A 4 6.84 8.12 3.40
CA ILE A 4 5.58 7.48 3.72
C ILE A 4 4.54 8.59 3.71
N PRO A 5 3.45 8.49 2.92
CA PRO A 5 2.39 9.50 2.96
C PRO A 5 1.85 9.62 4.39
N ALA A 6 1.36 10.82 4.73
CA ALA A 6 0.78 11.13 6.02
C ALA A 6 -0.17 10.01 6.50
N SER A 7 -0.16 9.72 7.80
CA SER A 7 -1.00 8.68 8.41
C SER A 7 -2.47 8.91 8.01
N PRO A 8 -3.31 7.85 7.89
CA PRO A 8 -4.75 8.02 7.74
C PRO A 8 -5.35 9.02 8.74
N GLY A 9 -4.84 9.02 9.99
CA GLY A 9 -5.22 10.01 11.01
C GLY A 9 -4.86 11.45 10.65
N ASP A 10 -3.70 11.67 10.04
CA ASP A 10 -3.23 13.00 9.62
C ASP A 10 -4.09 13.54 8.46
N ILE A 11 -4.53 12.65 7.56
CA ILE A 11 -5.42 12.99 6.45
C ILE A 11 -6.79 13.40 6.98
N ILE A 12 -7.33 12.65 7.95
CA ILE A 12 -8.58 12.97 8.63
C ILE A 12 -8.50 14.34 9.32
N GLU A 13 -7.43 14.59 10.07
CA GLU A 13 -7.24 15.85 10.77
C GLU A 13 -7.16 17.04 9.80
N ARG A 14 -6.44 16.86 8.69
CA ARG A 14 -6.30 17.87 7.65
C ARG A 14 -7.61 18.14 6.90
N ILE A 15 -8.42 17.10 6.63
CA ILE A 15 -9.78 17.26 6.07
C ILE A 15 -10.63 18.05 7.07
N MET A 16 -10.58 17.73 8.35
CA MET A 16 -11.33 18.45 9.37
C MET A 16 -10.89 19.91 9.50
N GLN A 17 -9.59 20.20 9.44
CA GLN A 17 -9.08 21.58 9.45
C GLN A 17 -9.53 22.36 8.20
N THR A 18 -9.50 21.72 7.03
CA THR A 18 -9.94 22.34 5.77
C THR A 18 -11.45 22.61 5.79
N ALA A 19 -12.25 21.66 6.28
CA ALA A 19 -13.69 21.82 6.45
C ALA A 19 -14.02 22.96 7.42
N LYS A 20 -13.31 23.05 8.55
CA LYS A 20 -13.46 24.17 9.50
C LYS A 20 -13.11 25.52 8.87
N ALA A 21 -12.03 25.59 8.09
CA ALA A 21 -11.61 26.82 7.40
C ALA A 21 -12.59 27.26 6.29
N ALA A 22 -13.34 26.33 5.70
CA ALA A 22 -14.35 26.61 4.69
C ALA A 22 -15.71 27.05 5.27
N LEU A 23 -15.95 26.85 6.57
CA LEU A 23 -17.19 27.22 7.23
C LEU A 23 -17.15 28.66 7.75
N PRO A 24 -18.20 29.48 7.52
CA PRO A 24 -18.29 30.81 8.11
C PRO A 24 -18.31 30.77 9.65
N GLU A 25 -17.71 31.78 10.28
CA GLU A 25 -17.74 31.97 11.75
C GLU A 25 -19.18 32.04 12.31
N SER A 26 -20.16 32.46 11.49
CA SER A 26 -21.57 32.58 11.85
C SER A 26 -22.32 31.24 11.97
N VAL A 27 -21.70 30.12 11.60
CA VAL A 27 -22.30 28.78 11.75
C VAL A 27 -22.28 28.37 13.22
N SER A 28 -23.43 27.94 13.74
CA SER A 28 -23.55 27.49 15.13
C SER A 28 -22.70 26.25 15.40
N ASN A 29 -22.30 26.08 16.66
CA ASN A 29 -21.49 24.92 17.06
C ASN A 29 -22.21 23.59 16.78
N ASP A 30 -23.53 23.53 16.97
CA ASP A 30 -24.33 22.33 16.68
C ASP A 30 -24.25 21.90 15.20
N VAL A 31 -24.22 22.87 14.28
CA VAL A 31 -24.07 22.58 12.85
C VAL A 31 -22.63 22.15 12.54
N LYS A 32 -21.63 22.75 13.19
CA LYS A 32 -20.23 22.32 13.05
C LYS A 32 -20.02 20.89 13.54
N ASP A 33 -20.67 20.51 14.63
CA ASP A 33 -20.58 19.16 15.21
C ASP A 33 -21.29 18.12 14.32
N ASN A 34 -22.45 18.46 13.75
CA ASN A 34 -23.14 17.60 12.78
C ASN A 34 -22.32 17.40 11.49
N ILE A 35 -21.69 18.46 10.98
CA ILE A 35 -20.80 18.36 9.80
C ILE A 35 -19.57 17.49 10.12
N ARG A 36 -19.00 17.63 11.31
CA ARG A 36 -17.88 16.80 11.77
C ARG A 36 -18.27 15.33 11.84
N ALA A 37 -19.45 15.02 12.39
CA ALA A 37 -19.97 13.65 12.45
C ALA A 37 -20.18 13.06 11.05
N ALA A 38 -20.78 13.82 10.13
CA ALA A 38 -21.00 13.38 8.76
C ALA A 38 -19.69 13.13 7.99
N ILE A 39 -18.67 13.99 8.16
CA ILE A 39 -17.34 13.78 7.57
C ILE A 39 -16.69 12.53 8.14
N GLN A 40 -16.81 12.31 9.45
CA GLN A 40 -16.23 11.13 10.10
C GLN A 40 -16.91 9.84 9.62
N GLU A 41 -18.22 9.85 9.45
CA GLU A 41 -18.99 8.73 8.90
C GLU A 41 -18.57 8.40 7.47
N VAL A 42 -18.50 9.42 6.59
CA VAL A 42 -18.04 9.24 5.20
C VAL A 42 -16.61 8.70 5.14
N ILE A 43 -15.70 9.13 6.03
CA ILE A 43 -14.33 8.61 6.05
C ILE A 43 -14.26 7.17 6.58
N ASN A 44 -15.12 6.81 7.54
CA ASN A 44 -15.21 5.43 8.02
C ASN A 44 -15.80 4.49 6.95
N ASP A 45 -16.67 5.01 6.08
CA ASP A 45 -17.27 4.27 4.96
C ASP A 45 -16.33 4.17 3.75
N LEU A 46 -15.33 5.04 3.65
CA LEU A 46 -14.25 4.84 2.69
C LEU A 46 -13.43 3.62 3.14
N ASP A 47 -13.14 2.70 2.22
CA ASP A 47 -12.30 1.52 2.45
C ASP A 47 -10.83 1.94 2.66
N VAL A 48 -10.58 2.60 3.79
CA VAL A 48 -9.29 3.17 4.14
C VAL A 48 -8.41 2.04 4.62
N VAL A 49 -7.47 1.64 3.76
CA VAL A 49 -6.40 0.71 4.16
C VAL A 49 -5.58 1.37 5.26
N THR A 50 -5.54 0.72 6.41
CA THR A 50 -4.78 1.21 7.56
C THR A 50 -3.28 1.17 7.24
N ARG A 51 -2.49 1.99 7.93
CA ARG A 51 -1.04 1.97 7.75
C ARG A 51 -0.44 0.60 8.06
N ASP A 52 -0.98 -0.09 9.06
CA ASP A 52 -0.53 -1.42 9.47
C ASP A 52 -0.80 -2.46 8.36
N GLU A 53 -1.98 -2.42 7.73
CA GLU A 53 -2.30 -3.28 6.58
C GLU A 53 -1.41 -2.98 5.37
N LEU A 54 -1.10 -1.71 5.12
CA LEU A 54 -0.19 -1.31 4.06
C LEU A 54 1.23 -1.85 4.31
N ASP A 55 1.70 -1.82 5.56
CA ASP A 55 3.02 -2.32 5.92
C ASP A 55 3.08 -3.85 5.83
N VAL A 56 2.01 -4.56 6.20
CA VAL A 56 1.88 -6.01 5.94
C VAL A 56 1.93 -6.31 4.45
N GLN A 57 1.22 -5.55 3.61
CA GLN A 57 1.25 -5.73 2.15
C GLN A 57 2.65 -5.51 1.56
N LYS A 58 3.41 -4.53 2.09
CA LYS A 58 4.81 -4.34 1.68
C LYS A 58 5.67 -5.54 2.02
N GLU A 59 5.50 -6.13 3.21
CA GLU A 59 6.23 -7.33 3.61
C GLU A 59 5.89 -8.51 2.68
N VAL A 60 4.60 -8.73 2.39
CA VAL A 60 4.14 -9.75 1.44
C VAL A 60 4.75 -9.52 0.05
N LEU A 61 4.79 -8.27 -0.42
CA LEU A 61 5.38 -7.92 -1.70
C LEU A 61 6.89 -8.18 -1.72
N GLN A 62 7.62 -7.85 -0.65
CA GLN A 62 9.04 -8.14 -0.52
C GLN A 62 9.32 -9.65 -0.56
N LYS A 63 8.55 -10.46 0.18
CA LYS A 63 8.65 -11.92 0.15
C LYS A 63 8.34 -12.48 -1.24
N THR A 64 7.34 -11.92 -1.91
CA THR A 64 6.97 -12.34 -3.27
C THR A 64 8.10 -12.05 -4.26
N ARG A 65 8.73 -10.86 -4.19
CA ARG A 65 9.89 -10.52 -5.02
C ARG A 65 11.05 -11.48 -4.77
N ALA A 66 11.41 -11.72 -3.50
CA ALA A 66 12.47 -12.65 -3.16
C ALA A 66 12.22 -14.07 -3.70
N LYS A 67 10.95 -14.53 -3.68
CA LYS A 67 10.57 -15.82 -4.22
C LYS A 67 10.61 -15.88 -5.75
N VAL A 68 10.27 -14.79 -6.43
CA VAL A 68 10.44 -14.66 -7.89
C VAL A 68 11.92 -14.75 -8.25
N ASP A 69 12.79 -14.01 -7.57
CA ASP A 69 14.23 -14.03 -7.81
C ASP A 69 14.82 -15.45 -7.61
N GLU A 70 14.39 -16.17 -6.57
CA GLU A 70 14.77 -17.56 -6.33
C GLU A 70 14.33 -18.49 -7.47
N MET A 71 13.09 -18.35 -7.93
CA MET A 71 12.56 -19.16 -9.03
C MET A 71 13.31 -18.89 -10.33
N GLU A 72 13.63 -17.63 -10.63
CA GLU A 72 14.44 -17.27 -11.80
C GLU A 72 15.83 -17.91 -11.75
N ALA A 73 16.47 -17.91 -10.57
CA ALA A 73 17.77 -18.58 -10.39
C ALA A 73 17.69 -20.09 -10.60
N ILE A 74 16.64 -20.74 -10.10
CA ILE A 74 16.42 -22.19 -10.30
C ILE A 74 16.20 -22.49 -11.79
N ILE A 75 15.40 -21.69 -12.49
CA ILE A 75 15.16 -21.88 -13.93
C ILE A 75 16.48 -21.76 -14.70
N ALA A 76 17.29 -20.73 -14.43
CA ALA A 76 18.58 -20.55 -15.11
C ALA A 76 19.54 -21.73 -14.89
N ASP A 77 19.62 -22.28 -13.67
CA ASP A 77 20.44 -23.46 -13.38
C ASP A 77 19.92 -24.71 -14.12
N LEU A 78 18.61 -24.89 -14.19
CA LEU A 78 18.00 -26.00 -14.92
C LEU A 78 18.24 -25.89 -16.44
N GLU A 79 18.11 -24.70 -17.00
CA GLU A 79 18.41 -24.41 -18.41
C GLU A 79 19.87 -24.74 -18.72
N GLN A 80 20.81 -24.29 -17.88
CA GLN A 80 22.24 -24.57 -18.05
C GLN A 80 22.54 -26.09 -17.99
N LYS A 81 21.94 -26.81 -17.03
CA LYS A 81 22.10 -28.27 -16.91
C LYS A 81 21.55 -29.00 -18.14
N LEU A 82 20.45 -28.50 -18.71
CA LEU A 82 19.85 -29.08 -19.92
C LEU A 82 20.77 -28.89 -21.13
N GLU A 83 21.32 -27.70 -21.33
CA GLU A 83 22.29 -27.41 -22.40
C GLU A 83 23.52 -28.33 -22.29
N GLN A 84 24.12 -28.43 -21.10
CA GLN A 84 25.26 -29.32 -20.87
C GLN A 84 24.94 -30.79 -21.20
N LYS A 85 23.72 -31.26 -20.89
CA LYS A 85 23.29 -32.62 -21.20
C LYS A 85 23.14 -32.84 -22.71
N LEU A 86 22.62 -31.85 -23.42
CA LEU A 86 22.47 -31.89 -24.89
C LEU A 86 23.84 -31.91 -25.57
N GLU A 87 24.78 -31.06 -25.14
CA GLU A 87 26.15 -31.04 -25.67
C GLU A 87 26.89 -32.36 -25.44
N ARG A 88 26.71 -32.99 -24.27
CA ARG A 88 27.30 -34.31 -24.00
C ARG A 88 26.73 -35.40 -24.91
N LYS A 89 25.43 -35.34 -25.22
CA LYS A 89 24.78 -36.31 -26.11
C LYS A 89 25.20 -36.15 -27.57
N SER A 90 25.51 -34.94 -28.03
CA SER A 90 25.95 -34.72 -29.42
C SER A 90 27.42 -35.10 -29.68
N LYS A 91 28.22 -35.31 -28.61
CA LYS A 91 29.64 -35.69 -28.68
C LYS A 91 29.87 -37.20 -28.55
N LEU A 92 28.81 -38.00 -28.41
CA LEU A 92 28.79 -39.47 -28.40
C LEU A 92 28.25 -39.99 -29.73
#